data_AF-A0A1Q8ZE13-F1
#
_entry.id   AF-A0A1Q8ZE13-F1
#
_cell.length_a   1.000
_cell.length_b   1.000
_cell.length_c   1.000
_cell.angle_alpha   90.00
_cell.angle_beta   90.00
_cell.angle_gamma   90.00
#
_symmetry.space_group_name_H-M   'P 1'
#
loop_
_entity.id
_entity.type
_entity.pdbx_description
1 polymer ?
#
loop_
_entity_poly.entity_id
_entity_poly.type
_entity_poly.pdbx_seq_one_letter_code
_entity_poly.pdbx_strand_id
1 'polypeptide(L)'
;MVATAVVVSSDEQQSTAYAIPTKELQPVLKQIEAFHLHDVLMQSLAACGSDDEKHRLEIAINAALRHCNPNGGDLSPQKQLRDLSTDRAPTPGWESEGRLVHFAMVLARMDDTPLHAYENLKTWIEKQCRLDFPRLLDRATIEMKQQKVPFINECQYLMVDVERVETAVDELRVSLWAIANRETYNPYNPPRPIASEKVLSRQELPAFLRDQIRKKLRKQPTPTIHLFVPRALFGCDVEILPSSRLGSALGSEYPFVIRTNLRTHPIGFYYYDDWQEKWAQVEKAFENETCEEVKPIDCSLPARDLIAELKTICAVMLEKCNSAGEFFELVAEETALPVALWSRDPQFQDQLAEVLDCIVKHLPDRIRQARETACNSPVKPLLGHHLSLVWEDPKIVPPDMQFDPEAC
;
A
#
# COMPACT_ATOMS: atom_id res chain seq x y z
N MET A 1 -15.79 1.95 -45.45
CA MET A 1 -14.99 2.55 -46.54
C MET A 1 -15.11 4.06 -46.40
N VAL A 2 -14.01 4.77 -46.23
CA VAL A 2 -14.00 6.25 -46.23
C VAL A 2 -13.31 6.66 -47.53
N ALA A 3 -14.00 7.42 -48.37
CA ALA A 3 -13.45 7.92 -49.63
C ALA A 3 -12.92 9.33 -49.40
N THR A 4 -11.62 9.54 -49.59
CA THR A 4 -11.01 10.87 -49.63
C THR A 4 -10.69 11.22 -51.08
N ALA A 5 -11.18 12.36 -51.55
CA ALA A 5 -10.86 12.90 -52.87
C ALA A 5 -9.79 13.98 -52.70
N VAL A 6 -8.64 13.78 -53.32
CA VAL A 6 -7.61 14.82 -53.43
C VAL A 6 -7.76 15.46 -54.80
N VAL A 7 -8.06 16.75 -54.83
CA VAL A 7 -8.08 17.55 -56.06
C VAL A 7 -6.66 18.08 -56.29
N VAL A 8 -5.94 17.48 -57.24
CA VAL A 8 -4.65 18.03 -57.70
C VAL A 8 -4.94 19.07 -58.76
N SER A 9 -4.63 20.34 -58.47
CA SER A 9 -4.77 21.45 -59.40
C SER A 9 -3.60 21.47 -60.39
N SER A 10 -3.78 20.87 -61.57
CA SER A 10 -3.25 21.36 -62.85
C SER A 10 -3.64 20.40 -63.98
N ASP A 11 -4.49 20.89 -64.89
CA ASP A 11 -4.72 20.51 -66.31
C ASP A 11 -4.96 19.06 -66.77
N GLU A 12 -4.95 18.03 -65.92
CA GLU A 12 -5.48 16.70 -66.28
C GLU A 12 -6.37 16.12 -65.16
N GLN A 13 -7.69 16.24 -65.33
CA GLN A 13 -8.70 15.80 -64.36
C GLN A 13 -8.87 14.27 -64.39
N GLN A 14 -8.05 13.56 -63.61
CA GLN A 14 -8.43 12.27 -63.05
C GLN A 14 -8.44 12.35 -61.52
N SER A 15 -9.63 12.50 -60.95
CA SER A 15 -9.83 12.37 -59.51
C SER A 15 -9.59 10.92 -59.10
N THR A 16 -8.44 10.66 -58.47
CA THR A 16 -8.13 9.33 -57.95
C THR A 16 -8.75 9.22 -56.56
N ALA A 17 -9.84 8.46 -56.44
CA ALA A 17 -10.45 8.16 -55.15
C ALA A 17 -9.68 7.03 -54.48
N TYR A 18 -9.06 7.31 -53.33
CA TYR A 18 -8.42 6.27 -52.53
C TYR A 18 -9.45 5.70 -51.55
N ALA A 19 -9.76 4.42 -51.70
CA ALA A 19 -10.53 3.68 -50.71
C ALA A 19 -9.56 3.18 -49.64
N ILE A 20 -9.45 3.89 -48.51
CA ILE A 20 -8.67 3.38 -47.39
C ILE A 20 -9.47 2.24 -46.74
N PRO A 21 -8.92 1.02 -46.66
CA PRO A 21 -9.60 -0.09 -45.99
C PRO A 21 -9.95 0.29 -44.56
N THR A 22 -11.17 0.00 -44.13
CA THR A 22 -11.62 0.33 -42.76
C THR A 22 -10.70 -0.29 -41.70
N LYS A 23 -10.09 -1.45 -41.98
CA LYS A 23 -9.11 -2.09 -41.09
C LYS A 23 -7.86 -1.23 -40.84
N GLU A 24 -7.42 -0.44 -41.82
CA GLU A 24 -6.24 0.45 -41.68
C GLU A 24 -6.58 1.74 -40.93
N LEU A 25 -7.85 2.17 -40.95
CA LEU A 25 -8.33 3.34 -40.22
C LEU A 25 -8.65 3.05 -38.75
N GLN A 26 -8.97 1.80 -38.41
CA GLN A 26 -9.37 1.42 -37.04
C GLN A 26 -8.35 1.84 -35.96
N PRO A 27 -7.03 1.60 -36.12
CA PRO A 27 -6.05 2.05 -35.12
C PRO A 27 -6.03 3.57 -34.92
N VAL A 28 -6.22 4.33 -36.00
CA VAL A 28 -6.24 5.81 -35.95
C VAL A 28 -7.49 6.30 -35.24
N LEU A 29 -8.65 5.71 -35.56
CA LEU A 29 -9.92 6.05 -34.92
C LEU A 29 -9.89 5.78 -33.41
N LYS A 30 -9.36 4.62 -32.99
CA LYS A 30 -9.18 4.29 -31.57
C LYS A 30 -8.24 5.27 -30.85
N GLN A 31 -7.19 5.76 -31.52
CA GLN A 31 -6.33 6.80 -30.94
C GLN A 31 -7.06 8.14 -30.79
N ILE A 32 -7.88 8.53 -31.77
CA ILE A 32 -8.71 9.74 -31.68
C ILE A 32 -9.68 9.65 -30.49
N GLU A 33 -10.29 8.49 -30.26
CA GLU A 33 -11.16 8.28 -29.09
C GLU A 33 -10.43 8.46 -27.76
N ALA A 34 -9.18 7.97 -27.65
CA ALA A 34 -8.35 8.17 -26.46
C ALA A 34 -8.02 9.65 -26.23
N PHE A 35 -7.71 10.41 -27.28
CA PHE A 35 -7.48 11.85 -27.17
C PHE A 35 -8.74 12.59 -26.75
N HIS A 36 -9.89 12.26 -27.35
CA HIS A 36 -11.16 12.89 -27.00
C HIS A 36 -11.54 12.61 -25.54
N LEU A 37 -11.35 11.38 -25.06
CA LEU A 37 -11.57 11.06 -23.65
C LEU A 37 -10.60 11.83 -22.74
N HIS A 38 -9.33 11.97 -23.14
CA HIS A 38 -8.38 12.79 -22.40
C HIS A 38 -8.85 14.24 -22.28
N ASP A 39 -9.33 14.84 -23.37
CA ASP A 39 -9.85 16.21 -23.36
C ASP A 39 -11.06 16.34 -22.43
N VAL A 40 -11.97 15.36 -22.42
CA VAL A 40 -13.09 15.30 -21.48
C VAL A 40 -12.61 15.32 -20.03
N LEU A 41 -11.59 14.52 -19.69
CA LEU A 41 -11.03 14.50 -18.34
C LEU A 41 -10.37 15.82 -17.95
N MET A 42 -9.63 16.45 -18.88
CA MET A 42 -8.97 17.73 -18.63
C MET A 42 -10.00 18.86 -18.43
N GLN A 43 -11.09 18.86 -19.19
CA GLN A 43 -12.20 19.79 -18.99
C GLN A 43 -12.87 19.58 -17.64
N SER A 44 -13.10 18.33 -17.24
CA SER A 44 -13.65 18.01 -15.93
C SER A 44 -12.74 18.45 -14.77
N LEU A 45 -11.42 18.30 -14.90
CA LEU A 45 -10.45 18.78 -13.93
C LEU A 45 -10.41 20.32 -13.85
N ALA A 46 -10.54 21.01 -14.98
CA ALA A 46 -10.59 22.47 -15.04
C ALA A 46 -11.89 23.05 -14.47
N ALA A 47 -12.98 22.27 -14.49
CA ALA A 47 -14.29 22.67 -13.99
C ALA A 47 -14.48 22.43 -12.48
N CYS A 48 -13.54 21.80 -11.79
CA CYS A 48 -13.59 21.60 -10.34
C CYS A 48 -13.61 22.96 -9.61
N GLY A 49 -14.50 23.10 -8.62
CA GLY A 49 -14.71 24.34 -7.89
C GLY A 49 -13.69 24.61 -6.78
N SER A 50 -12.84 23.63 -6.46
CA SER A 50 -11.79 23.73 -5.46
C SER A 50 -10.59 22.84 -5.78
N ASP A 51 -9.43 23.17 -5.18
CA ASP A 51 -8.21 22.36 -5.31
C ASP A 51 -8.37 20.96 -4.69
N ASP A 52 -9.17 20.82 -3.64
CA ASP A 52 -9.46 19.52 -3.01
C ASP A 52 -10.28 18.61 -3.93
N GLU A 53 -11.33 19.15 -4.55
CA GLU A 53 -12.15 18.41 -5.51
C GLU A 53 -11.33 18.00 -6.74
N LYS A 54 -10.48 18.91 -7.24
CA LYS A 54 -9.54 18.62 -8.33
C LYS A 54 -8.60 17.48 -7.95
N HIS A 55 -8.01 17.55 -6.76
CA HIS A 55 -7.09 16.52 -6.28
C HIS A 55 -7.78 15.15 -6.12
N ARG A 56 -9.02 15.11 -5.60
CA ARG A 56 -9.82 13.89 -5.52
C ARG A 56 -10.11 13.28 -6.90
N LEU A 57 -10.47 14.11 -7.88
CA LEU A 57 -10.68 13.64 -9.25
C LEU A 57 -9.37 13.14 -9.90
N GLU A 58 -8.24 13.79 -9.68
CA GLU A 58 -6.92 13.30 -10.14
C GLU A 58 -6.59 11.93 -9.53
N ILE A 59 -6.85 11.75 -8.24
CA ILE A 59 -6.69 10.46 -7.54
C ILE A 59 -7.61 9.39 -8.14
N ALA A 60 -8.88 9.73 -8.42
CA ALA A 60 -9.85 8.83 -9.03
C ALA A 60 -9.40 8.39 -10.45
N ILE A 61 -9.00 9.34 -11.30
CA ILE A 61 -8.49 9.07 -12.66
C ILE A 61 -7.29 8.12 -12.59
N ASN A 62 -6.32 8.41 -11.72
CA ASN A 62 -5.13 7.57 -11.57
C ASN A 62 -5.47 6.16 -11.06
N ALA A 63 -6.41 6.03 -10.13
CA ALA A 63 -6.85 4.73 -9.64
C ALA A 63 -7.58 3.92 -10.72
N ALA A 64 -8.44 4.56 -11.52
CA ALA A 64 -9.15 3.91 -12.62
C ALA A 64 -8.17 3.46 -13.73
N LEU A 65 -7.16 4.30 -14.03
CA LEU A 65 -6.09 3.95 -14.96
C LEU A 65 -5.26 2.77 -14.47
N ARG A 66 -4.87 2.73 -13.19
CA ARG A 66 -4.15 1.59 -12.61
C ARG A 66 -4.97 0.30 -12.67
N HIS A 67 -6.27 0.40 -12.45
CA HIS A 67 -7.18 -0.74 -12.55
C HIS A 67 -7.26 -1.28 -13.99
N CYS A 68 -7.37 -0.39 -14.99
CA CYS A 68 -7.58 -0.78 -16.38
C CYS A 68 -6.27 -1.07 -17.15
N ASN A 69 -5.16 -0.45 -16.75
CA ASN A 69 -3.82 -0.60 -17.32
C ASN A 69 -2.77 -0.79 -16.21
N PRO A 70 -2.75 -1.95 -15.52
CA PRO A 70 -1.85 -2.19 -14.39
C PRO A 70 -0.36 -2.05 -14.74
N ASN A 71 0.01 -2.22 -16.01
CA ASN A 71 1.38 -2.06 -16.50
C ASN A 71 1.74 -0.62 -16.89
N GLY A 72 0.80 0.33 -16.87
CA GLY A 72 0.98 1.71 -17.35
C GLY A 72 1.49 2.74 -16.34
N GLY A 73 1.78 2.34 -15.09
CA GLY A 73 1.95 3.24 -13.94
C GLY A 73 2.99 4.36 -14.05
N ASP A 74 4.01 4.22 -14.89
CA ASP A 74 5.08 5.24 -15.09
C ASP A 74 4.79 6.20 -16.25
N LEU A 75 3.65 6.01 -16.94
CA LEU A 75 3.28 6.77 -18.13
C LEU A 75 2.32 7.90 -17.79
N SER A 76 2.33 8.96 -18.58
CA SER A 76 1.34 10.04 -18.44
C SER A 76 -0.09 9.52 -18.67
N PRO A 77 -1.13 10.13 -18.06
CA PRO A 77 -2.52 9.71 -18.24
C PRO A 77 -2.93 9.60 -19.71
N GLN A 78 -2.53 10.57 -20.54
CA GLN A 78 -2.79 10.56 -21.97
C GLN A 78 -2.16 9.34 -22.67
N LYS A 79 -0.92 8.99 -22.32
CA LYS A 79 -0.24 7.83 -22.91
C LYS A 79 -0.89 6.52 -22.43
N GLN A 80 -1.31 6.44 -21.17
CA GLN A 80 -2.05 5.27 -20.67
C GLN A 80 -3.40 5.09 -21.38
N LEU A 81 -4.14 6.17 -21.66
CA LEU A 81 -5.39 6.11 -22.43
C LEU A 81 -5.13 5.63 -23.86
N ARG A 82 -4.06 6.08 -24.50
CA ARG A 82 -3.67 5.57 -25.83
C ARG A 82 -3.32 4.09 -25.79
N ASP A 83 -2.60 3.64 -24.76
CA ASP A 83 -2.29 2.21 -24.61
C ASP A 83 -3.58 1.38 -24.44
N LEU A 84 -4.55 1.90 -23.69
CA LEU A 84 -5.87 1.28 -23.54
C LEU A 84 -6.67 1.21 -24.85
N SER A 85 -6.39 2.09 -25.81
CA SER A 85 -7.05 2.11 -27.11
C SER A 85 -6.38 1.23 -28.17
N THR A 86 -5.21 0.65 -27.87
CA THR A 86 -4.51 -0.28 -28.78
C THR A 86 -4.84 -1.75 -28.50
N ASP A 87 -4.71 -2.61 -29.53
CA ASP A 87 -5.12 -4.04 -29.57
C ASP A 87 -4.32 -4.96 -28.62
N ARG A 88 -4.43 -4.72 -27.31
CA ARG A 88 -4.25 -5.77 -26.30
C ARG A 88 -5.53 -6.59 -26.23
N ALA A 89 -5.43 -7.86 -25.83
CA ALA A 89 -6.59 -8.71 -25.59
C ALA A 89 -7.60 -7.94 -24.72
N PRO A 90 -8.88 -7.81 -25.12
CA PRO A 90 -9.87 -7.06 -24.36
C PRO A 90 -10.01 -7.60 -22.93
N THR A 91 -10.42 -6.74 -22.00
CA THR A 91 -10.76 -7.18 -20.64
C THR A 91 -11.90 -8.19 -20.74
N PRO A 92 -11.82 -9.38 -20.08
CA PRO A 92 -12.89 -10.36 -20.12
C PRO A 92 -14.25 -9.73 -19.80
N GLY A 93 -15.22 -9.91 -20.70
CA GLY A 93 -16.55 -9.31 -20.64
C GLY A 93 -16.68 -7.97 -21.39
N TRP A 94 -15.63 -7.19 -21.57
CA TRP A 94 -15.67 -5.87 -22.25
C TRP A 94 -15.14 -5.95 -23.68
N GLU A 95 -15.25 -7.11 -24.33
CA GLU A 95 -14.72 -7.34 -25.67
C GLU A 95 -15.40 -6.49 -26.74
N SER A 96 -16.70 -6.25 -26.59
CA SER A 96 -17.49 -5.45 -27.53
C SER A 96 -17.26 -3.95 -27.40
N GLU A 97 -17.15 -3.43 -26.18
CA GLU A 97 -17.06 -2.00 -25.91
C GLU A 97 -15.61 -1.49 -25.86
N GLY A 98 -14.68 -2.36 -25.49
CA GLY A 98 -13.26 -2.03 -25.38
C GLY A 98 -12.86 -1.39 -24.05
N ARG A 99 -11.54 -1.30 -23.85
CA ARG A 99 -10.95 -0.94 -22.56
C ARG A 99 -11.09 0.53 -22.19
N LEU A 100 -11.23 1.44 -23.16
CA LEU A 100 -11.50 2.86 -22.91
C LEU A 100 -12.86 3.06 -22.25
N VAL A 101 -13.88 2.34 -22.74
CA VAL A 101 -15.22 2.39 -22.17
C VAL A 101 -15.21 1.77 -20.78
N HIS A 102 -14.54 0.61 -20.60
CA HIS A 102 -14.36 0.02 -19.27
C HIS A 102 -13.73 1.01 -18.28
N PHE A 103 -12.65 1.70 -18.67
CA PHE A 103 -12.03 2.74 -17.86
C PHE A 103 -13.00 3.87 -17.49
N ALA A 104 -13.74 4.40 -18.47
CA ALA A 104 -14.71 5.47 -18.23
C ALA A 104 -15.82 5.03 -17.26
N MET A 105 -16.28 3.78 -17.35
CA MET A 105 -17.27 3.21 -16.44
C MET A 105 -16.74 3.01 -15.02
N VAL A 106 -15.51 2.52 -14.88
CA VAL A 106 -14.84 2.37 -13.58
C VAL A 106 -14.69 3.74 -12.91
N LEU A 107 -14.25 4.75 -13.66
CA LEU A 107 -14.11 6.12 -13.16
C LEU A 107 -15.46 6.71 -12.75
N ALA A 108 -16.50 6.57 -13.58
CA ALA A 108 -17.85 7.05 -13.28
C ALA A 108 -18.46 6.43 -12.02
N ARG A 109 -17.99 5.25 -11.59
CA ARG A 109 -18.45 4.55 -10.39
C ARG A 109 -17.72 4.93 -9.11
N MET A 110 -16.62 5.66 -9.19
CA MET A 110 -15.86 6.06 -8.00
C MET A 110 -16.57 7.18 -7.24
N ASP A 111 -16.63 7.07 -5.91
CA ASP A 111 -17.22 8.09 -5.03
C ASP A 111 -16.48 9.45 -5.10
N ASP A 112 -15.20 9.41 -5.49
CA ASP A 112 -14.37 10.61 -5.68
C ASP A 112 -14.64 11.32 -7.02
N THR A 113 -15.47 10.76 -7.91
CA THR A 113 -15.80 11.37 -9.21
C THR A 113 -16.91 12.42 -9.02
N PRO A 114 -16.62 13.71 -9.24
CA PRO A 114 -17.62 14.76 -9.11
C PRO A 114 -18.76 14.62 -10.12
N LEU A 115 -19.92 15.22 -9.81
CA LEU A 115 -21.11 15.13 -10.66
C LEU A 115 -20.87 15.64 -12.09
N HIS A 116 -20.12 16.73 -12.27
CA HIS A 116 -19.83 17.24 -13.62
C HIS A 116 -18.91 16.31 -14.41
N ALA A 117 -17.95 15.66 -13.74
CA ALA A 117 -17.11 14.65 -14.38
C ALA A 117 -17.93 13.43 -14.79
N TYR A 118 -18.84 12.98 -13.92
CA TYR A 118 -19.79 11.91 -14.22
C TYR A 118 -20.67 12.22 -15.44
N GLU A 119 -21.29 13.40 -15.51
CA GLU A 119 -22.15 13.79 -16.64
C GLU A 119 -21.35 13.94 -17.95
N ASN A 120 -20.10 14.40 -17.87
CA ASN A 120 -19.22 14.47 -19.03
C ASN A 120 -18.84 13.07 -19.55
N LEU A 121 -18.52 12.13 -18.65
CA LEU A 121 -18.25 10.74 -19.01
C LEU A 121 -19.48 10.07 -19.62
N LYS A 122 -20.66 10.26 -19.02
CA LYS A 122 -21.94 9.79 -19.55
C LYS A 122 -22.17 10.33 -20.97
N THR A 123 -21.98 11.63 -21.16
CA THR A 123 -22.14 12.28 -22.47
C THR A 123 -21.17 11.69 -23.50
N TRP A 124 -19.91 11.45 -23.12
CA TRP A 124 -18.92 10.82 -23.98
C TRP A 124 -19.36 9.41 -24.41
N ILE A 125 -19.83 8.57 -23.47
CA ILE A 125 -20.28 7.20 -23.76
C ILE A 125 -21.53 7.19 -24.66
N GLU A 126 -22.54 7.98 -24.33
CA GLU A 126 -23.82 7.98 -25.04
C GLU A 126 -23.71 8.63 -26.42
N LYS A 127 -23.01 9.76 -26.54
CA LYS A 127 -22.96 10.53 -27.80
C LYS A 127 -21.79 10.13 -28.70
N GLN A 128 -20.60 9.95 -28.13
CA GLN A 128 -19.40 9.66 -28.92
C GLN A 128 -19.28 8.17 -29.21
N CYS A 129 -19.39 7.32 -28.19
CA CYS A 129 -19.28 5.87 -28.36
C CYS A 129 -20.58 5.21 -28.81
N ARG A 130 -21.72 5.91 -28.71
CA ARG A 130 -23.07 5.41 -29.06
C ARG A 130 -23.46 4.15 -28.28
N LEU A 131 -23.11 4.12 -27.00
CA LEU A 131 -23.38 3.00 -26.10
C LEU A 131 -24.42 3.38 -25.03
N ASP A 132 -25.13 2.38 -24.53
CA ASP A 132 -26.13 2.52 -23.46
C ASP A 132 -25.43 2.66 -22.10
N PHE A 133 -25.30 3.89 -21.62
CA PHE A 133 -24.60 4.18 -20.37
C PHE A 133 -25.27 3.54 -19.13
N PRO A 134 -26.60 3.67 -18.89
CA PRO A 134 -27.26 3.00 -17.78
C PRO A 134 -26.97 1.49 -17.71
N ARG A 135 -27.09 0.80 -18.85
CA ARG A 135 -26.81 -0.65 -18.93
C ARG A 135 -25.36 -0.98 -18.57
N LEU A 136 -24.41 -0.19 -19.07
CA LEU A 136 -22.98 -0.36 -18.77
C LEU A 136 -22.66 -0.04 -17.30
N LEU A 137 -23.38 0.91 -16.70
CA LEU A 137 -23.21 1.29 -15.29
C LEU A 137 -23.66 0.18 -14.35
N ASP A 138 -24.81 -0.44 -14.62
CA ASP A 138 -25.31 -1.59 -13.86
C ASP A 138 -24.33 -2.75 -13.94
N ARG A 139 -23.81 -3.02 -15.13
CA ARG A 139 -22.81 -4.05 -15.36
C ARG A 139 -21.53 -3.80 -14.58
N ALA A 140 -20.94 -2.60 -14.71
CA ALA A 140 -19.75 -2.22 -13.97
C ALA A 140 -20.00 -2.30 -12.45
N THR A 141 -21.20 -1.96 -12.00
CA THR A 141 -21.59 -2.08 -10.59
C THR A 141 -21.60 -3.54 -10.12
N ILE A 142 -22.13 -4.47 -10.92
CA ILE A 142 -22.15 -5.90 -10.61
C ILE A 142 -20.72 -6.45 -10.57
N GLU A 143 -19.92 -6.14 -11.59
CA GLU A 143 -18.53 -6.61 -11.68
C GLU A 143 -17.68 -6.11 -10.52
N MET A 144 -17.79 -4.83 -10.16
CA MET A 144 -17.08 -4.27 -9.01
C MET A 144 -17.50 -4.91 -7.68
N LYS A 145 -18.80 -5.20 -7.50
CA LYS A 145 -19.31 -5.91 -6.32
C LYS A 145 -18.81 -7.35 -6.25
N GLN A 146 -18.70 -8.02 -7.39
CA GLN A 146 -18.23 -9.41 -7.48
C GLN A 146 -16.71 -9.53 -7.33
N GLN A 147 -15.96 -8.56 -7.86
CA GLN A 147 -14.50 -8.62 -7.86
C GLN A 147 -13.88 -8.27 -6.51
N LYS A 148 -14.60 -7.69 -5.54
CA LYS A 148 -14.05 -7.21 -4.25
C LYS A 148 -12.68 -6.52 -4.43
N VAL A 149 -12.43 -5.84 -5.55
CA VAL A 149 -11.14 -5.18 -5.79
C VAL A 149 -11.18 -3.91 -4.96
N PRO A 150 -10.44 -3.83 -3.84
CA PRO A 150 -10.32 -2.56 -3.15
C PRO A 150 -9.63 -1.62 -4.13
N PHE A 151 -10.21 -0.44 -4.32
CA PHE A 151 -9.48 0.63 -4.97
C PHE A 151 -8.18 0.82 -4.19
N ILE A 152 -7.04 0.85 -4.89
CA ILE A 152 -5.68 1.02 -4.34
C ILE A 152 -5.56 2.26 -3.41
N ASN A 153 -6.57 3.11 -3.42
CA ASN A 153 -6.68 4.33 -2.63
C ASN A 153 -7.11 4.08 -1.17
N GLU A 154 -7.72 2.95 -0.84
CA GLU A 154 -7.95 2.54 0.55
C GLU A 154 -6.74 1.72 1.00
N CYS A 155 -5.95 2.25 1.93
CA CYS A 155 -4.75 1.59 2.44
C CYS A 155 -4.84 1.52 3.96
N GLN A 156 -5.10 0.34 4.50
CA GLN A 156 -5.09 0.11 5.95
C GLN A 156 -3.68 -0.17 6.46
N TYR A 157 -2.84 -0.78 5.62
CA TYR A 157 -1.49 -1.18 5.99
C TYR A 157 -0.50 -0.82 4.88
N LEU A 158 0.55 -0.08 5.24
CA LEU A 158 1.70 0.15 4.37
C LEU A 158 2.78 -0.85 4.74
N MET A 159 3.02 -1.81 3.85
CA MET A 159 4.13 -2.74 4.00
C MET A 159 5.41 -2.12 3.43
N VAL A 160 6.45 -2.05 4.25
CA VAL A 160 7.76 -1.50 3.90
C VAL A 160 8.80 -2.58 4.16
N ASP A 161 9.40 -3.09 3.10
CA ASP A 161 10.47 -4.06 3.20
C ASP A 161 11.82 -3.37 3.01
N VAL A 162 12.75 -3.63 3.93
CA VAL A 162 14.05 -2.98 4.01
C VAL A 162 15.15 -4.02 4.06
N GLU A 163 16.09 -3.90 3.13
CA GLU A 163 17.33 -4.66 3.07
C GLU A 163 18.53 -3.73 3.19
N ARG A 164 19.63 -4.22 3.76
CA ARG A 164 20.93 -3.51 3.70
C ARG A 164 21.56 -3.72 2.33
N VAL A 165 22.14 -2.67 1.77
CA VAL A 165 22.99 -2.79 0.59
C VAL A 165 24.36 -3.28 1.04
N GLU A 166 24.79 -4.46 0.60
CA GLU A 166 26.05 -5.09 1.07
C GLU A 166 27.29 -4.19 0.87
N THR A 167 27.27 -3.33 -0.15
CA THR A 167 28.40 -2.48 -0.53
C THR A 167 28.46 -1.15 0.24
N ALA A 168 27.44 -0.79 1.01
CA ALA A 168 27.34 0.52 1.66
C ALA A 168 26.69 0.44 3.05
N VAL A 169 27.39 0.97 4.06
CA VAL A 169 27.03 0.80 5.48
C VAL A 169 25.70 1.49 5.86
N ASP A 170 25.34 2.59 5.18
CA ASP A 170 24.16 3.40 5.51
C ASP A 170 23.07 3.38 4.42
N GLU A 171 23.27 2.59 3.35
CA GLU A 171 22.29 2.49 2.27
C GLU A 171 21.33 1.33 2.49
N LEU A 172 20.06 1.62 2.27
CA LEU A 172 18.95 0.70 2.39
C LEU A 172 18.31 0.53 1.02
N ARG A 173 18.02 -0.72 0.65
CA ARG A 173 17.13 -1.04 -0.47
C ARG A 173 15.72 -1.21 0.10
N VAL A 174 14.77 -0.47 -0.46
CA VAL A 174 13.41 -0.35 0.10
C VAL A 174 12.35 -0.66 -0.96
N SER A 175 11.43 -1.54 -0.60
CA SER A 175 10.24 -1.87 -1.40
C SER A 175 8.97 -1.60 -0.61
N LEU A 176 7.92 -1.11 -1.26
CA LEU A 176 6.68 -0.65 -0.61
C LEU A 176 5.44 -1.21 -1.29
N TRP A 177 4.46 -1.63 -0.50
CA TRP A 177 3.14 -2.07 -0.97
C TRP A 177 2.03 -1.45 -0.14
N ALA A 178 0.96 -0.99 -0.81
CA ALA A 178 -0.28 -0.59 -0.16
C ALA A 178 -1.18 -1.81 -0.02
N ILE A 179 -1.49 -2.19 1.22
CA ILE A 179 -2.38 -3.29 1.52
C ILE A 179 -3.71 -2.71 2.04
N ALA A 180 -4.76 -2.88 1.24
CA ALA A 180 -6.06 -2.30 1.53
C ALA A 180 -6.78 -3.00 2.69
N ASN A 181 -6.69 -4.32 2.75
CA ASN A 181 -7.36 -5.13 3.75
C ASN A 181 -6.52 -6.38 4.03
N ARG A 182 -6.23 -6.63 5.31
CA ARG A 182 -5.41 -7.77 5.75
C ARG A 182 -6.06 -9.12 5.43
N GLU A 183 -7.38 -9.23 5.53
CA GLU A 183 -8.10 -10.50 5.38
C GLU A 183 -8.18 -10.96 3.92
N THR A 184 -7.99 -10.06 2.97
CA THR A 184 -8.03 -10.37 1.53
C THR A 184 -6.67 -10.31 0.86
N TYR A 185 -5.61 -9.95 1.61
CA TYR A 185 -4.27 -9.89 1.05
C TYR A 185 -3.78 -11.30 0.72
N ASN A 186 -3.17 -11.44 -0.44
CA ASN A 186 -2.55 -12.69 -0.89
C ASN A 186 -1.09 -12.41 -1.31
N PRO A 187 -0.08 -12.92 -0.58
CA PRO A 187 1.31 -12.70 -0.94
C PRO A 187 1.73 -13.35 -2.27
N TYR A 188 1.01 -14.37 -2.74
CA TYR A 188 1.23 -15.01 -4.05
C TYR A 188 0.73 -14.16 -5.23
N ASN A 189 -0.16 -13.19 -4.95
CA ASN A 189 -0.66 -12.24 -5.94
C ASN A 189 -0.72 -10.85 -5.30
N PRO A 190 0.44 -10.26 -4.98
CA PRO A 190 0.51 -9.01 -4.26
C PRO A 190 0.03 -7.85 -5.14
N PRO A 191 -0.43 -6.74 -4.55
CA PRO A 191 -0.65 -5.52 -5.32
C PRO A 191 0.66 -5.03 -5.93
N ARG A 192 0.58 -4.19 -6.97
CA ARG A 192 1.78 -3.57 -7.56
C ARG A 192 2.49 -2.71 -6.50
N PRO A 193 3.82 -2.83 -6.35
CA PRO A 193 4.55 -2.02 -5.39
C PRO A 193 4.40 -0.52 -5.72
N ILE A 194 4.24 0.28 -4.67
CA ILE A 194 4.26 1.76 -4.71
C ILE A 194 5.64 2.24 -5.17
N ALA A 195 6.68 1.56 -4.67
CA ALA A 195 8.07 1.71 -5.04
C ALA A 195 8.75 0.35 -4.90
N SER A 196 9.67 0.04 -5.82
CA SER A 196 10.38 -1.24 -5.86
C SER A 196 11.87 -0.96 -5.83
N GLU A 197 12.60 -1.65 -4.97
CA GLU A 197 14.07 -1.65 -4.88
C GLU A 197 14.70 -0.24 -4.84
N LYS A 198 14.03 0.71 -4.19
CA LYS A 198 14.54 2.08 -4.10
C LYS A 198 15.72 2.10 -3.11
N VAL A 199 16.89 2.49 -3.60
CA VAL A 199 18.06 2.74 -2.75
C VAL A 199 18.01 4.15 -2.18
N LEU A 200 18.19 4.27 -0.86
CA LEU A 200 18.23 5.52 -0.10
C LEU A 200 18.96 5.33 1.23
N SER A 201 19.42 6.43 1.85
CA SER A 201 20.04 6.34 3.17
C SER A 201 19.02 6.13 4.29
N ARG A 202 19.46 5.59 5.42
CA ARG A 202 18.59 5.43 6.61
C ARG A 202 17.92 6.73 7.06
N GLN A 203 18.60 7.87 6.91
CA GLN A 203 18.07 9.19 7.29
C GLN A 203 16.97 9.69 6.33
N GLU A 204 17.02 9.29 5.06
CA GLU A 204 16.04 9.68 4.05
C GLU A 204 14.75 8.86 4.11
N LEU A 205 14.81 7.65 4.70
CA LEU A 205 13.70 6.69 4.74
C LEU A 205 12.40 7.32 5.28
N PRO A 206 12.34 7.95 6.47
CA PRO A 206 11.07 8.43 6.98
C PRO A 206 10.46 9.57 6.15
N ALA A 207 11.28 10.44 5.55
CA ALA A 207 10.80 11.47 4.62
C ALA A 207 10.24 10.84 3.33
N PHE A 208 10.93 9.84 2.78
CA PHE A 208 10.48 9.10 1.62
C PHE A 208 9.15 8.38 1.85
N LEU A 209 8.99 7.66 2.98
CA LEU A 209 7.75 6.96 3.31
C LEU A 209 6.57 7.92 3.40
N ARG A 210 6.74 9.03 4.13
CA ARG A 210 5.71 10.08 4.25
C ARG A 210 5.33 10.65 2.89
N ASP A 211 6.30 10.93 2.03
CA ASP A 211 6.05 11.43 0.68
C ASP A 211 5.24 10.44 -0.17
N GLN A 212 5.55 9.13 -0.07
CA GLN A 212 4.77 8.10 -0.77
C GLN A 212 3.33 8.05 -0.24
N ILE A 213 3.14 8.08 1.08
CA ILE A 213 1.80 8.07 1.69
C ILE A 213 1.00 9.27 1.21
N ARG A 214 1.53 10.49 1.34
CA ARG A 214 0.81 11.74 1.01
C ARG A 214 0.51 11.90 -0.48
N LYS A 215 1.39 11.42 -1.36
CA LYS A 215 1.23 11.59 -2.82
C LYS A 215 0.37 10.50 -3.45
N LYS A 216 0.34 9.30 -2.88
CA LYS A 216 -0.23 8.11 -3.55
C LYS A 216 -1.37 7.43 -2.81
N LEU A 217 -1.59 7.74 -1.53
CA LEU A 217 -2.64 7.12 -0.71
C LEU A 217 -3.66 8.18 -0.26
N ARG A 218 -4.90 7.76 -0.01
CA ARG A 218 -5.90 8.66 0.61
C ARG A 218 -5.49 8.99 2.05
N LYS A 219 -6.02 10.11 2.53
CA LYS A 219 -5.83 10.58 3.91
C LYS A 219 -6.50 9.65 4.94
N GLN A 220 -7.57 8.96 4.56
CA GLN A 220 -8.29 8.02 5.42
C GLN A 220 -8.59 6.72 4.65
N PRO A 221 -8.46 5.55 5.31
CA PRO A 221 -7.93 5.37 6.67
C PRO A 221 -6.44 5.74 6.77
N THR A 222 -5.98 6.08 7.98
CA THR A 222 -4.54 6.29 8.23
C THR A 222 -3.85 4.93 8.26
N PRO A 223 -2.87 4.66 7.37
CA PRO A 223 -2.27 3.34 7.28
C PRO A 223 -1.37 3.05 8.49
N THR A 224 -1.40 1.80 8.97
CA THR A 224 -0.36 1.27 9.87
C THR A 224 0.86 0.91 9.04
N ILE A 225 2.04 1.38 9.43
CA ILE A 225 3.30 1.09 8.76
C ILE A 225 3.90 -0.18 9.36
N HIS A 226 4.06 -1.21 8.54
CA HIS A 226 4.75 -2.45 8.87
C HIS A 226 6.15 -2.41 8.28
N LEU A 227 7.15 -2.13 9.11
CA LEU A 227 8.55 -2.05 8.69
C LEU A 227 9.24 -3.41 8.88
N PHE A 228 9.45 -4.14 7.79
CA PHE A 228 10.22 -5.38 7.76
C PHE A 228 11.71 -5.07 7.67
N VAL A 229 12.47 -5.47 8.70
CA VAL A 229 13.91 -5.24 8.81
C VAL A 229 14.66 -6.48 9.31
N PRO A 230 15.94 -6.62 8.97
CA PRO A 230 16.89 -7.48 9.69
C PRO A 230 16.82 -7.28 11.21
N ARG A 231 16.98 -8.35 12.01
CA ARG A 231 16.94 -8.27 13.49
C ARG A 231 17.99 -7.33 14.06
N ALA A 232 19.17 -7.31 13.44
CA ALA A 232 20.23 -6.34 13.73
C ALA A 232 19.81 -4.86 13.58
N LEU A 233 18.65 -4.57 12.98
CA LEU A 233 18.07 -3.24 12.85
C LEU A 233 16.85 -3.01 13.76
N PHE A 234 16.50 -3.91 14.69
CA PHE A 234 15.36 -3.72 15.60
C PHE A 234 15.53 -2.55 16.58
N GLY A 235 16.77 -2.11 16.81
CA GLY A 235 17.08 -0.87 17.53
C GLY A 235 17.03 0.39 16.65
N CYS A 236 16.46 0.33 15.43
CA CYS A 236 16.46 1.48 14.55
C CYS A 236 15.34 2.48 14.84
N ASP A 237 15.75 3.73 15.01
CA ASP A 237 14.89 4.88 15.34
C ASP A 237 14.05 5.45 14.17
N VAL A 238 13.77 4.67 13.11
CA VAL A 238 13.13 5.18 11.86
C VAL A 238 11.83 5.92 12.14
N GLU A 239 11.06 5.45 13.11
CA GLU A 239 9.77 5.99 13.50
C GLU A 239 9.86 7.26 14.34
N ILE A 240 10.99 7.53 15.00
CA ILE A 240 11.22 8.77 15.77
C ILE A 240 12.11 9.79 15.05
N LEU A 241 12.76 9.39 13.95
CA LEU A 241 13.57 10.30 13.14
C LEU A 241 12.71 11.45 12.58
N PRO A 242 13.11 12.72 12.81
CA PRO A 242 12.44 13.87 12.23
C PRO A 242 12.52 13.80 10.70
N SER A 243 11.38 13.94 10.05
CA SER A 243 11.31 13.87 8.59
C SER A 243 10.68 15.12 7.96
N SER A 244 10.23 16.07 8.79
CA SER A 244 9.66 17.35 8.33
C SER A 244 10.46 18.52 8.90
N ARG A 245 10.35 19.67 8.22
CA ARG A 245 10.88 20.94 8.73
C ARG A 245 10.24 21.36 10.06
N LEU A 246 9.07 20.82 10.38
CA LEU A 246 8.36 21.04 11.64
C LEU A 246 8.81 20.06 12.74
N GLY A 247 9.76 19.16 12.45
CA GLY A 247 10.30 18.21 13.41
C GLY A 247 9.42 16.99 13.68
N SER A 248 8.31 16.80 12.97
CA SER A 248 7.42 15.65 13.17
C SER A 248 8.08 14.35 12.71
N ALA A 249 7.94 13.31 13.55
CA ALA A 249 8.43 11.97 13.26
C ALA A 249 7.33 11.12 12.61
N LEU A 250 7.71 10.05 11.93
CA LEU A 250 6.77 9.20 11.21
C LEU A 250 5.82 8.47 12.17
N GLY A 251 6.35 7.94 13.26
CA GLY A 251 5.60 7.19 14.27
C GLY A 251 4.68 8.03 15.16
N SER A 252 4.79 9.36 15.12
CA SER A 252 3.77 10.26 15.70
C SER A 252 2.60 10.52 14.74
N GLU A 253 2.80 10.36 13.44
CA GLU A 253 1.76 10.59 12.42
C GLU A 253 1.00 9.29 12.11
N TYR A 254 1.69 8.15 12.10
CA TYR A 254 1.16 6.85 11.67
C TYR A 254 1.41 5.79 12.75
N PRO A 255 0.47 4.84 12.97
CA PRO A 255 0.77 3.64 13.72
C PRO A 255 1.95 2.93 13.05
N PHE A 256 2.92 2.49 13.85
CA PHE A 256 4.18 2.00 13.32
C PHE A 256 4.64 0.79 14.11
N VAL A 257 4.88 -0.31 13.41
CA VAL A 257 5.31 -1.59 13.96
C VAL A 257 6.55 -2.11 13.23
N ILE A 258 7.45 -2.72 13.99
CA ILE A 258 8.66 -3.38 13.50
C ILE A 258 8.33 -4.84 13.25
N ARG A 259 8.90 -5.38 12.17
CA ARG A 259 8.73 -6.76 11.76
C ARG A 259 10.04 -7.36 11.31
N THR A 260 10.17 -8.65 11.51
CA THR A 260 11.33 -9.43 11.13
C THR A 260 11.32 -9.66 9.64
N ASN A 261 12.39 -9.28 8.95
CA ASN A 261 12.63 -9.76 7.60
C ASN A 261 13.19 -11.19 7.63
N LEU A 262 12.30 -12.18 7.67
CA LEU A 262 12.63 -13.61 7.74
C LEU A 262 13.47 -14.12 6.56
N ARG A 263 13.54 -13.40 5.43
CA ARG A 263 14.42 -13.78 4.30
C ARG A 263 15.90 -13.71 4.64
N THR A 264 16.25 -12.87 5.61
CA THR A 264 17.64 -12.57 5.94
C THR A 264 18.17 -13.34 7.15
N HIS A 265 17.33 -14.15 7.82
CA HIS A 265 17.69 -14.76 9.10
C HIS A 265 17.26 -16.24 9.17
N PRO A 266 18.11 -17.13 9.72
CA PRO A 266 17.71 -18.48 10.06
C PRO A 266 16.53 -18.48 11.05
N ILE A 267 15.69 -19.49 10.94
CA ILE A 267 14.56 -19.77 11.80
C ILE A 267 14.49 -21.27 12.09
N GLY A 268 13.86 -21.61 13.22
CA GLY A 268 13.58 -23.00 13.55
C GLY A 268 12.63 -23.68 12.56
N PHE A 269 12.73 -25.01 12.47
CA PHE A 269 11.89 -25.84 11.59
C PHE A 269 10.38 -25.63 11.83
N TYR A 270 9.98 -25.47 13.10
CA TYR A 270 8.58 -25.28 13.51
C TYR A 270 8.15 -23.81 13.60
N TYR A 271 8.99 -22.87 13.18
CA TYR A 271 8.75 -21.45 13.41
C TYR A 271 7.41 -20.98 12.83
N TYR A 272 7.03 -21.45 11.63
CA TYR A 272 5.78 -21.03 10.99
C TYR A 272 4.54 -21.58 11.68
N ASP A 273 4.57 -22.84 12.08
CA ASP A 273 3.46 -23.46 12.81
C ASP A 273 3.26 -22.75 14.16
N ASP A 274 4.35 -22.56 14.91
CA ASP A 274 4.34 -21.82 16.17
C ASP A 274 3.84 -20.38 15.96
N TRP A 275 4.27 -19.74 14.88
CA TRP A 275 3.89 -18.36 14.58
C TRP A 275 2.39 -18.24 14.29
N GLN A 276 1.85 -19.11 13.43
CA GLN A 276 0.43 -19.14 13.11
C GLN A 276 -0.42 -19.47 14.34
N GLU A 277 -0.03 -20.48 15.12
CA GLU A 277 -0.73 -20.88 16.34
C GLU A 277 -0.77 -19.74 17.35
N LYS A 278 0.37 -19.13 17.65
CA LYS A 278 0.45 -18.03 18.61
C LYS A 278 -0.24 -16.78 18.10
N TRP A 279 -0.18 -16.48 16.80
CA TRP A 279 -0.93 -15.36 16.24
C TRP A 279 -2.43 -15.57 16.37
N ALA A 280 -2.94 -16.79 16.13
CA ALA A 280 -4.34 -17.09 16.35
C ALA A 280 -4.77 -16.89 17.81
N GLN A 281 -3.88 -17.11 18.78
CA GLN A 281 -4.12 -16.77 20.19
C GLN A 281 -4.16 -15.25 20.41
N VAL A 282 -3.25 -14.49 19.79
CA VAL A 282 -3.28 -13.01 19.80
C VAL A 282 -4.57 -12.48 19.17
N GLU A 283 -5.02 -13.04 18.05
CA GLU A 283 -6.27 -12.62 17.40
C GLU A 283 -7.49 -12.88 18.28
N LYS A 284 -7.53 -13.99 19.05
CA LYS A 284 -8.57 -14.21 20.06
C LYS A 284 -8.54 -13.15 21.15
N ALA A 285 -7.33 -12.75 21.59
CA ALA A 285 -7.16 -11.69 22.57
C ALA A 285 -7.59 -10.30 22.06
N PHE A 286 -7.77 -10.10 20.75
CA PHE A 286 -8.33 -8.86 20.21
C PHE A 286 -9.80 -8.63 20.60
N GLU A 287 -10.51 -9.69 21.00
CA GLU A 287 -11.89 -9.62 21.48
C GLU A 287 -11.95 -9.31 22.99
N ASN A 288 -10.83 -9.44 23.71
CA ASN A 288 -10.75 -9.15 25.13
C ASN A 288 -10.66 -7.64 25.40
N GLU A 289 -11.19 -7.20 26.55
CA GLU A 289 -11.25 -5.78 26.94
C GLU A 289 -9.92 -5.22 27.51
N THR A 290 -8.91 -6.06 27.75
CA THR A 290 -7.63 -5.66 28.37
C THR A 290 -6.41 -6.33 27.72
N CYS A 291 -5.22 -5.73 27.83
CA CYS A 291 -3.92 -6.32 27.45
C CYS A 291 -3.37 -7.31 28.49
N GLU A 292 -4.19 -7.97 29.30
CA GLU A 292 -3.74 -8.92 30.34
C GLU A 292 -2.91 -10.08 29.78
N GLU A 293 -3.04 -10.37 28.48
CA GLU A 293 -2.24 -11.37 27.77
C GLU A 293 -0.78 -10.95 27.53
N VAL A 294 -0.45 -9.65 27.67
CA VAL A 294 0.93 -9.15 27.53
C VAL A 294 1.67 -9.36 28.83
N LYS A 295 2.55 -10.37 28.86
CA LYS A 295 3.27 -10.76 30.09
C LYS A 295 4.65 -10.09 30.16
N PRO A 296 5.08 -9.60 31.35
CA PRO A 296 6.46 -9.17 31.53
C PRO A 296 7.41 -10.35 31.37
N ILE A 297 8.56 -10.13 30.72
CA ILE A 297 9.63 -11.12 30.59
C ILE A 297 10.99 -10.49 30.91
N ASP A 298 11.73 -11.09 31.86
CA ASP A 298 13.07 -10.62 32.21
C ASP A 298 14.09 -11.17 31.19
N CYS A 299 14.59 -10.29 30.32
CA CYS A 299 15.54 -10.66 29.28
C CYS A 299 16.95 -11.00 29.82
N SER A 300 17.20 -10.82 31.13
CA SER A 300 18.45 -11.22 31.77
C SER A 300 18.48 -12.68 32.22
N LEU A 301 17.35 -13.40 32.10
CA LEU A 301 17.28 -14.83 32.40
C LEU A 301 18.17 -15.65 31.47
N PRO A 302 18.68 -16.82 31.93
CA PRO A 302 19.38 -17.75 31.06
C PRO A 302 18.53 -18.15 29.85
N ALA A 303 19.15 -18.26 28.69
CA ALA A 303 18.46 -18.55 27.42
C ALA A 303 17.48 -19.72 27.51
N ARG A 304 17.86 -20.83 28.17
CA ARG A 304 16.99 -22.00 28.34
C ARG A 304 15.68 -21.67 29.05
N ASP A 305 15.75 -20.88 30.12
CA ASP A 305 14.59 -20.53 30.95
C ASP A 305 13.71 -19.53 30.18
N LEU A 306 14.33 -18.54 29.55
CA LEU A 306 13.67 -17.58 28.69
C LEU A 306 12.89 -18.26 27.55
N ILE A 307 13.52 -19.19 26.82
CA ILE A 307 12.87 -19.95 25.74
C ILE A 307 11.72 -20.81 26.27
N ALA A 308 11.89 -21.45 27.43
CA ALA A 308 10.83 -22.28 28.02
C ALA A 308 9.58 -21.46 28.35
N GLU A 309 9.74 -20.23 28.86
CA GLU A 309 8.62 -19.31 29.08
C GLU A 309 7.99 -18.86 27.75
N LEU A 310 8.81 -18.38 26.82
CA LEU A 310 8.35 -17.82 25.55
C LEU A 310 7.62 -18.84 24.68
N LYS A 311 7.90 -20.15 24.79
CA LYS A 311 7.15 -21.20 24.08
C LYS A 311 5.64 -21.15 24.35
N THR A 312 5.23 -20.66 25.52
CA THR A 312 3.81 -20.61 25.93
C THR A 312 3.18 -19.22 25.85
N ILE A 313 3.98 -18.19 25.56
CA ILE A 313 3.55 -16.79 25.60
C ILE A 313 3.51 -16.23 24.17
N CYS A 314 2.46 -15.46 23.87
CA CYS A 314 2.22 -14.89 22.55
C CYS A 314 2.47 -13.38 22.47
N ALA A 315 2.39 -12.68 23.61
CA ALA A 315 2.64 -11.25 23.71
C ALA A 315 3.44 -10.94 24.97
N VAL A 316 4.49 -10.13 24.84
CA VAL A 316 5.38 -9.82 25.98
C VAL A 316 5.70 -8.33 26.10
N MET A 317 5.98 -7.93 27.34
CA MET A 317 6.67 -6.69 27.67
C MET A 317 8.11 -7.05 28.08
N LEU A 318 9.10 -6.62 27.30
CA LEU A 318 10.50 -6.96 27.57
C LEU A 318 11.04 -6.08 28.69
N GLU A 319 11.54 -6.70 29.75
CA GLU A 319 12.23 -6.06 30.86
C GLU A 319 13.73 -6.33 30.79
N LYS A 320 14.55 -5.36 31.20
CA LYS A 320 16.02 -5.46 31.25
C LYS A 320 16.63 -5.93 29.90
N CYS A 321 16.00 -5.56 28.79
CA CYS A 321 16.47 -5.91 27.46
C CYS A 321 17.60 -4.95 27.04
N ASN A 322 18.84 -5.44 27.04
CA ASN A 322 20.00 -4.63 26.65
C ASN A 322 20.14 -4.49 25.12
N SER A 323 19.72 -5.51 24.36
CA SER A 323 19.79 -5.55 22.90
C SER A 323 18.58 -6.31 22.35
N ALA A 324 17.64 -5.56 21.76
CA ALA A 324 16.47 -6.17 21.12
C ALA A 324 16.88 -7.09 19.96
N GLY A 325 17.86 -6.69 19.15
CA GLY A 325 18.32 -7.49 18.02
C GLY A 325 18.83 -8.87 18.45
N GLU A 326 19.69 -8.91 19.47
CA GLU A 326 20.21 -10.18 20.03
C GLU A 326 19.11 -11.02 20.67
N PHE A 327 18.16 -10.38 21.37
CA PHE A 327 17.00 -11.08 21.93
C PHE A 327 16.17 -11.75 20.83
N PHE A 328 15.82 -11.02 19.76
CA PHE A 328 15.04 -11.60 18.66
C PHE A 328 15.81 -12.63 17.84
N GLU A 329 17.14 -12.52 17.77
CA GLU A 329 17.99 -13.57 17.18
C GLU A 329 17.93 -14.86 18.00
N LEU A 330 18.09 -14.75 19.32
CA LEU A 330 18.05 -15.89 20.25
C LEU A 330 16.72 -16.65 20.18
N VAL A 331 15.60 -15.94 20.17
CA VAL A 331 14.29 -16.59 20.29
C VAL A 331 13.85 -17.25 18.99
N ALA A 332 14.30 -16.76 17.84
CA ALA A 332 13.80 -17.20 16.54
C ALA A 332 14.18 -18.63 16.13
N GLU A 333 15.24 -19.21 16.71
CA GLU A 333 15.62 -20.60 16.43
C GLU A 333 14.67 -21.60 17.12
N GLU A 334 14.04 -21.18 18.22
CA GLU A 334 13.35 -22.10 19.13
C GLU A 334 11.87 -21.75 19.35
N THR A 335 11.45 -20.55 18.99
CA THR A 335 10.08 -20.07 19.20
C THR A 335 9.74 -18.88 18.29
N ALA A 336 8.48 -18.79 17.86
CA ALA A 336 7.94 -17.56 17.30
C ALA A 336 7.41 -16.65 18.44
N LEU A 337 7.69 -15.34 18.39
CA LEU A 337 7.15 -14.37 19.33
C LEU A 337 6.39 -13.28 18.55
N PRO A 338 5.05 -13.35 18.51
CA PRO A 338 4.31 -12.46 17.62
C PRO A 338 4.23 -11.00 18.06
N VAL A 339 4.11 -10.73 19.36
CA VAL A 339 3.99 -9.37 19.89
C VAL A 339 5.02 -9.13 20.99
N ALA A 340 5.73 -8.01 20.90
CA ALA A 340 6.65 -7.59 21.95
C ALA A 340 6.74 -6.07 22.05
N LEU A 341 6.63 -5.55 23.27
CA LEU A 341 6.74 -4.13 23.61
C LEU A 341 7.96 -3.92 24.50
N TRP A 342 8.74 -2.88 24.24
CA TRP A 342 9.82 -2.47 25.14
C TRP A 342 10.13 -0.98 25.04
N SER A 343 10.81 -0.48 26.07
CA SER A 343 11.47 0.82 26.04
C SER A 343 12.93 0.65 25.62
N ARG A 344 13.39 1.44 24.65
CA ARG A 344 14.81 1.56 24.29
C ARG A 344 15.64 2.22 25.39
N ASP A 345 14.99 2.90 26.32
CA ASP A 345 15.63 3.56 27.44
C ASP A 345 15.09 2.99 28.77
N PRO A 346 15.93 2.31 29.56
CA PRO A 346 15.53 1.66 30.81
C PRO A 346 14.85 2.60 31.82
N GLN A 347 15.09 3.92 31.75
CA GLN A 347 14.49 4.87 32.69
C GLN A 347 12.96 4.94 32.57
N PHE A 348 12.40 4.52 31.44
CA PHE A 348 10.95 4.53 31.19
C PHE A 348 10.29 3.16 31.32
N GLN A 349 11.02 2.13 31.78
CA GLN A 349 10.49 0.76 31.87
C GLN A 349 9.21 0.68 32.71
N ASP A 350 9.21 1.33 33.88
CA ASP A 350 8.06 1.31 34.80
C ASP A 350 6.82 2.02 34.23
N GLN A 351 6.98 2.87 33.21
CA GLN A 351 5.90 3.59 32.55
C GLN A 351 5.24 2.78 31.43
N LEU A 352 5.81 1.63 31.02
CA LEU A 352 5.24 0.80 29.95
C LEU A 352 3.85 0.24 30.30
N ALA A 353 3.56 0.03 31.59
CA ALA A 353 2.25 -0.42 32.05
C ALA A 353 1.12 0.54 31.62
N GLU A 354 1.37 1.85 31.54
CA GLU A 354 0.39 2.85 31.12
C GLU A 354 0.04 2.77 29.61
N VAL A 355 0.96 2.21 28.82
CA VAL A 355 0.75 1.96 27.38
C VAL A 355 -0.10 0.70 27.17
N LEU A 356 -0.02 -0.25 28.10
CA LEU A 356 -0.80 -1.49 28.09
C LEU A 356 -2.22 -1.32 28.64
N ASP A 357 -2.59 -0.14 29.13
CA ASP A 357 -3.98 0.21 29.50
C ASP A 357 -4.86 0.43 28.25
N CYS A 358 -4.99 -0.62 27.43
CA CYS A 358 -5.84 -0.71 26.25
C CYS A 358 -6.10 -2.19 25.89
N ILE A 359 -6.78 -2.46 24.79
CA ILE A 359 -6.83 -3.81 24.19
C ILE A 359 -5.62 -4.04 23.28
N VAL A 360 -5.15 -5.28 23.16
CA VAL A 360 -3.94 -5.62 22.38
C VAL A 360 -4.03 -5.11 20.94
N LYS A 361 -5.21 -5.20 20.33
CA LYS A 361 -5.49 -4.71 18.98
C LYS A 361 -5.21 -3.22 18.79
N HIS A 362 -5.34 -2.41 19.84
CA HIS A 362 -5.16 -0.95 19.81
C HIS A 362 -3.75 -0.52 20.21
N LEU A 363 -2.85 -1.45 20.54
CA LEU A 363 -1.49 -1.14 20.96
C LEU A 363 -0.70 -0.29 19.92
N PRO A 364 -0.75 -0.57 18.60
CA PRO A 364 -0.09 0.28 17.61
C PRO A 364 -0.57 1.75 17.63
N ASP A 365 -1.88 1.95 17.78
CA ASP A 365 -2.49 3.29 17.85
C ASP A 365 -2.18 3.99 19.17
N ARG A 366 -2.17 3.26 20.29
CA ARG A 366 -1.82 3.77 21.61
C ARG A 366 -0.37 4.27 21.65
N ILE A 367 0.55 3.52 21.05
CA ILE A 367 1.95 3.93 20.92
C ILE A 367 2.10 5.17 20.02
N ARG A 368 1.34 5.26 18.91
CA ARG A 368 1.31 6.47 18.07
C ARG A 368 0.88 7.70 18.88
N GLN A 369 -0.18 7.59 19.69
CA GLN A 369 -0.65 8.70 20.53
C GLN A 369 0.40 9.11 21.59
N ALA A 370 1.11 8.14 22.18
CA ALA A 370 2.20 8.42 23.11
C ALA A 370 3.37 9.15 22.41
N ARG A 371 3.72 8.73 21.17
CA ARG A 371 4.71 9.41 20.33
C ARG A 371 4.29 10.83 19.93
N GLU A 372 3.04 11.02 19.55
CA GLU A 372 2.47 12.33 19.23
C GLU A 372 2.55 13.29 20.42
N THR A 373 2.14 12.82 21.60
CA THR A 373 2.24 13.56 22.86
C THR A 373 3.69 13.95 23.16
N ALA A 374 4.61 12.99 23.03
CA ALA A 374 6.03 13.21 23.28
C ALA A 374 6.65 14.21 22.29
N CYS A 375 6.28 14.13 21.01
CA CYS A 375 6.76 15.02 19.94
C CYS A 375 6.33 16.48 20.18
N ASN A 376 5.09 16.68 20.65
CA ASN A 376 4.51 18.00 20.91
C ASN A 376 4.91 18.60 22.27
N SER A 377 5.54 17.81 23.15
CA SER A 377 5.95 18.27 24.47
C SER A 377 7.27 19.07 24.42
N PRO A 378 7.38 20.18 25.16
CA PRO A 378 8.64 20.88 25.37
C PRO A 378 9.58 20.12 26.34
N VAL A 379 9.02 19.23 27.18
CA VAL A 379 9.77 18.39 28.11
C VAL A 379 10.21 17.12 27.38
N LYS A 380 11.53 16.90 27.32
CA LYS A 380 12.16 15.72 26.69
C LYS A 380 13.31 15.23 27.59
N PRO A 381 13.60 13.91 27.63
CA PRO A 381 12.89 12.82 26.96
C PRO A 381 11.56 12.42 27.63
N LEU A 382 10.71 11.70 26.92
CA LEU A 382 9.43 11.13 27.38
C LEU A 382 9.30 9.72 26.81
N LEU A 383 8.56 8.83 27.48
CA LEU A 383 8.40 7.42 27.08
C LEU A 383 8.10 7.26 25.58
N GLY A 384 7.24 8.10 25.02
CA GLY A 384 6.86 8.06 23.60
C GLY A 384 8.05 8.05 22.62
N HIS A 385 9.18 8.68 22.95
CA HIS A 385 10.38 8.68 22.11
C HIS A 385 11.16 7.34 22.14
N HIS A 386 10.87 6.48 23.12
CA HIS A 386 11.63 5.26 23.39
C HIS A 386 10.82 3.98 23.19
N LEU A 387 9.52 4.08 22.88
CA LEU A 387 8.66 2.91 22.63
C LEU A 387 9.02 2.20 21.33
N SER A 388 9.16 0.88 21.40
CA SER A 388 9.28 -0.02 20.25
C SER A 388 8.24 -1.13 20.34
N LEU A 389 7.70 -1.54 19.19
CA LEU A 389 6.69 -2.60 19.10
C LEU A 389 7.02 -3.52 17.94
N VAL A 390 7.16 -4.81 18.24
CA VAL A 390 7.14 -5.89 17.25
C VAL A 390 5.71 -6.41 17.11
N TRP A 391 5.28 -6.59 15.86
CA TRP A 391 3.93 -7.03 15.52
C TRP A 391 3.96 -7.95 14.30
N GLU A 392 4.18 -9.23 14.54
CA GLU A 392 4.32 -10.24 13.50
C GLU A 392 2.97 -10.82 13.08
N ASP A 393 2.19 -10.06 12.31
CA ASP A 393 0.96 -10.58 11.69
C ASP A 393 1.27 -11.46 10.46
N PRO A 394 1.05 -12.78 10.48
CA PRO A 394 1.33 -13.66 9.35
C PRO A 394 0.43 -13.39 8.14
N LYS A 395 -0.68 -12.67 8.28
CA LYS A 395 -1.57 -12.29 7.16
C LYS A 395 -1.01 -11.14 6.33
N ILE A 396 0.05 -10.46 6.77
CA ILE A 396 0.71 -9.39 6.02
C ILE A 396 2.18 -9.77 5.92
N VAL A 397 2.64 -10.25 4.78
CA VAL A 397 4.05 -10.60 4.55
C VAL A 397 4.51 -10.15 3.16
N PRO A 398 5.80 -9.79 2.99
CA PRO A 398 6.35 -9.44 1.68
C PRO A 398 6.16 -10.58 0.67
N PRO A 399 5.95 -10.26 -0.62
CA PRO A 399 5.62 -11.28 -1.62
C PRO A 399 6.72 -12.30 -1.89
N ASP A 400 7.94 -11.98 -1.52
CA ASP A 400 9.15 -12.79 -1.64
C ASP A 400 9.51 -13.51 -0.33
N MET A 401 8.81 -13.21 0.76
CA MET A 401 8.88 -13.94 2.02
C MET A 401 7.91 -15.15 1.97
N GLN A 402 7.99 -15.89 0.86
CA GLN A 402 7.12 -17.03 0.58
C GLN A 402 7.55 -18.21 1.44
N PHE A 403 6.55 -18.90 1.99
CA PHE A 403 6.75 -20.15 2.72
C PHE A 403 5.97 -21.19 1.95
N ASP A 404 6.69 -22.14 1.37
CA ASP A 404 6.05 -23.30 0.77
C ASP A 404 5.63 -24.23 1.92
N PRO A 405 4.32 -24.40 2.18
CA PRO A 405 3.87 -25.27 3.25
C PRO A 405 4.21 -26.75 2.97
N GLU A 406 4.57 -27.10 1.72
CA GLU A 406 5.01 -28.45 1.35
C GLU A 406 6.53 -28.64 1.44
N ALA A 407 7.30 -27.57 1.73
CA ALA A 407 8.77 -27.62 1.81
C ALA A 407 9.34 -27.69 3.25
N CYS A 408 8.48 -27.77 4.27
CA CYS A 408 8.87 -28.08 5.65
C CYS A 408 8.68 -29.57 5.94
#